data_AF-A0A924PDU7-F1
#
_entry.id   AF-A0A924PDU7-F1
#
_cell.length_a   1.000
_cell.length_b   1.000
_cell.length_c   1.000
_cell.angle_alpha   90.00
_cell.angle_beta   90.00
_cell.angle_gamma   90.00
#
_symmetry.space_group_name_H-M   'P 1'
#
loop_
_entity.id
_entity.type
_entity.pdbx_description
1 polymer ?
#
loop_
_entity_poly.entity_id
_entity_poly.type
_entity_poly.pdbx_seq_one_letter_code
_entity_poly.pdbx_strand_id
1 'polypeptide(L)'
;MKKFLQAFALSLTLLTASVSFAQTSGQAPAQTAAQGNERPVTPVEPGQPRKDWSFRDAGLIPVQSNGRIKPLDTFAREIVLFETGSRSFEGWDPVDLIFSWITAPREWENHPFIQISRLDVKRQLGLDEKRNKFSPKEIYADSFLAQYAEGLGRPNGATQSVPIAVTSKPDPRDQELRRLVERIGMYRGLISGDGWPVIPTQAPAPWLNLNSSEFLGKFIRSQYAVMLTAHLTKNKEVFDQSVLTTRAAVESEIPAFENATSRMLRYEVIYNRVNPFLIAWICYLIAALLWGAVRVVQSQRGSAVRKFAGSLTAFALFMHIAGITFRCLIAGRPPVTNMYESIIWVSLGVMIFATILYLMHRQAVLFAVSCTLATLGLVAAAAAPAMMDPGIHPLVPVLRSNYWLTIHVLTITLGYAAFALTLGIGNVTLFQFFKRDRDTLAASAKIHGLNQLTYRAMQFGVVLLAAGTILGGIWADYSWGRFWGWDPKEVWALIALLGYLVVLHARFTGWMRQFGFAACTVVAFVLVVMAWYGVNFVLGVGLHSYGFASGGYGWVLSFVLGQMAYVLAAAYAHFRIPSPTVAVPQ
;
A
#
# COMPACT_ATOMS: atom_id res chain seq x y z
N MET A 1 -30.07 20.18 -1.49
CA MET A 1 -29.77 18.91 -2.20
C MET A 1 -29.12 19.15 -3.57
N LYS A 2 -29.68 19.97 -4.48
CA LYS A 2 -29.07 20.28 -5.79
C LYS A 2 -27.66 20.91 -5.72
N LYS A 3 -27.43 21.86 -4.79
CA LYS A 3 -26.09 22.49 -4.60
C LYS A 3 -25.02 21.53 -4.04
N PHE A 4 -25.41 20.48 -3.32
CA PHE A 4 -24.50 19.47 -2.76
C PHE A 4 -24.14 18.39 -3.80
N LEU A 5 -25.10 17.99 -4.64
CA LEU A 5 -24.84 17.15 -5.81
C LEU A 5 -24.01 17.87 -6.87
N GLN A 6 -24.17 19.19 -7.05
CA GLN A 6 -23.33 19.98 -7.96
C GLN A 6 -21.91 20.18 -7.42
N ALA A 7 -21.73 20.39 -6.11
CA ALA A 7 -20.40 20.45 -5.50
C ALA A 7 -19.65 19.11 -5.58
N PHE A 8 -20.35 17.99 -5.34
CA PHE A 8 -19.77 16.64 -5.41
C PHE A 8 -19.49 16.18 -6.84
N ALA A 9 -20.33 16.57 -7.82
CA ALA A 9 -20.07 16.37 -9.24
C ALA A 9 -18.87 17.20 -9.73
N LEU A 10 -18.69 18.45 -9.24
CA LEU A 10 -17.49 19.23 -9.55
C LEU A 10 -16.21 18.59 -8.99
N SER A 11 -16.25 18.02 -7.78
CA SER A 11 -15.12 17.30 -7.19
C SER A 11 -14.72 16.04 -7.98
N LEU A 12 -15.71 15.33 -8.55
CA LEU A 12 -15.49 14.11 -9.30
C LEU A 12 -15.00 14.37 -10.74
N THR A 13 -15.39 15.52 -11.32
CA THR A 13 -14.95 15.93 -12.67
C THR A 13 -13.53 16.51 -12.68
N LEU A 14 -13.09 17.11 -11.56
CA LEU A 14 -11.71 17.59 -11.39
C LEU A 14 -10.68 16.45 -11.20
N LEU A 15 -11.12 15.23 -10.87
CA LEU A 15 -10.23 14.07 -10.76
C LEU A 15 -9.97 13.36 -12.10
N THR A 16 -10.77 13.67 -13.13
CA THR A 16 -10.72 13.01 -14.46
C THR A 16 -10.16 13.90 -15.57
N ALA A 17 -9.82 15.17 -15.27
CA ALA A 17 -9.44 16.17 -16.27
C ALA A 17 -7.93 16.52 -16.30
N SER A 18 -7.06 15.70 -15.72
CA SER A 18 -5.60 15.87 -15.83
C SER A 18 -4.96 14.99 -16.93
N VAL A 19 -5.75 14.51 -17.89
CA VAL A 19 -5.27 13.80 -19.07
C VAL A 19 -5.90 14.41 -20.31
N SER A 20 -5.05 14.95 -21.19
CA SER A 20 -5.35 15.56 -22.49
C SER A 20 -5.69 17.05 -22.46
N PHE A 21 -4.69 17.89 -22.77
CA PHE A 21 -4.69 18.92 -23.83
C PHE A 21 -3.54 19.90 -23.59
N ALA A 22 -2.49 19.80 -24.41
CA ALA A 22 -1.61 20.93 -24.73
C ALA A 22 -0.85 20.63 -26.04
N GLN A 23 -1.48 20.92 -27.17
CA GLN A 23 -0.77 21.19 -28.42
C GLN A 23 -1.54 22.25 -29.22
N THR A 24 -0.77 23.14 -29.86
CA THR A 24 -1.12 24.33 -30.68
C THR A 24 -1.47 25.59 -29.87
N SER A 25 -0.92 26.78 -30.09
CA SER A 25 -0.10 27.34 -31.18
C SER A 25 0.52 28.69 -30.72
N GLY A 26 1.56 29.18 -31.41
CA GLY A 26 2.01 30.58 -31.29
C GLY A 26 3.49 30.81 -31.57
N GLN A 27 3.85 31.01 -32.84
CA GLN A 27 5.16 31.50 -33.28
C GLN A 27 5.31 33.02 -33.08
N ALA A 28 6.51 33.47 -32.72
CA ALA A 28 7.08 34.81 -33.00
C ALA A 28 8.62 34.79 -32.81
N PRO A 29 9.40 35.70 -33.42
CA PRO A 29 10.56 35.33 -34.24
C PRO A 29 11.95 35.39 -33.55
N ALA A 30 12.90 34.86 -34.31
CA ALA A 30 14.28 34.52 -34.01
C ALA A 30 15.20 35.65 -33.50
N GLN A 31 16.16 35.25 -32.66
CA GLN A 31 17.49 35.85 -32.62
C GLN A 31 18.55 34.76 -32.72
N THR A 32 19.43 34.96 -33.70
CA THR A 32 20.43 34.06 -34.24
C THR A 32 21.66 34.00 -33.34
N ALA A 33 22.03 32.81 -32.87
CA ALA A 33 23.37 32.52 -32.40
C ALA A 33 23.85 31.22 -33.06
N ALA A 34 24.93 31.33 -33.83
CA ALA A 34 25.49 30.27 -34.65
C ALA A 34 25.97 29.08 -33.80
N GLN A 35 25.39 27.90 -34.03
CA GLN A 35 25.95 26.62 -33.60
C GLN A 35 25.71 25.55 -34.67
N GLY A 36 26.67 24.65 -34.76
CA GLY A 36 26.89 23.70 -35.86
C GLY A 36 25.67 22.85 -36.23
N ASN A 37 25.68 22.47 -37.49
CA ASN A 37 24.64 21.74 -38.21
C ASN A 37 24.55 20.27 -37.73
N GLU A 38 24.08 20.03 -36.50
CA GLU A 38 23.57 18.72 -36.09
C GLU A 38 22.05 18.73 -36.28
N ARG A 39 21.56 17.89 -37.19
CA ARG A 39 20.11 17.68 -37.36
C ARG A 39 19.53 17.26 -36.01
N PRO A 40 18.43 17.87 -35.53
CA PRO A 40 17.75 17.37 -34.33
C PRO A 40 17.24 15.97 -34.63
N VAL A 41 17.91 14.96 -34.05
CA VAL A 41 17.43 13.57 -34.06
C VAL A 41 16.14 13.59 -33.26
N THR A 42 14.99 13.43 -33.92
CA THR A 42 13.72 13.18 -33.23
C THR A 42 13.93 12.02 -32.25
N PRO A 43 13.61 12.18 -30.96
CA PRO A 43 13.73 11.08 -30.00
C PRO A 43 13.00 9.85 -30.55
N VAL A 44 13.70 8.73 -30.65
CA VAL A 44 13.10 7.47 -31.06
C VAL A 44 12.27 6.99 -29.87
N GLU A 45 10.95 7.09 -29.99
CA GLU A 45 10.00 6.61 -29.00
C GLU A 45 10.05 5.07 -28.92
N PRO A 46 9.84 4.48 -27.73
CA PRO A 46 9.68 3.05 -27.59
C PRO A 46 8.60 2.49 -28.53
N GLY A 47 8.79 1.26 -29.01
CA GLY A 47 7.74 0.52 -29.74
C GLY A 47 6.41 0.42 -28.96
N GLN A 48 5.37 -0.15 -29.57
CA GLN A 48 4.07 -0.33 -28.90
C GLN A 48 4.01 -1.64 -28.07
N PRO A 49 3.19 -1.69 -27.00
CA PRO A 49 2.93 -2.91 -26.23
C PRO A 49 2.37 -4.05 -27.10
N ARG A 50 2.86 -5.28 -26.88
CA ARG A 50 2.41 -6.48 -27.61
C ARG A 50 1.13 -7.05 -27.01
N LYS A 51 -0.02 -6.45 -27.35
CA LYS A 51 -1.34 -6.81 -26.78
C LYS A 51 -1.83 -8.21 -27.17
N ASP A 52 -1.34 -8.77 -28.27
CA ASP A 52 -1.66 -10.09 -28.81
C ASP A 52 -0.83 -11.23 -28.19
N TRP A 53 0.19 -10.90 -27.38
CA TRP A 53 1.07 -11.87 -26.75
C TRP A 53 0.59 -12.23 -25.34
N SER A 54 0.57 -13.53 -25.03
CA SER A 54 0.25 -14.04 -23.69
C SER A 54 1.54 -14.29 -22.91
N PHE A 55 2.04 -13.30 -22.19
CA PHE A 55 3.23 -13.42 -21.31
C PHE A 55 2.99 -14.28 -20.04
N ARG A 56 2.01 -15.20 -20.07
CA ARG A 56 1.67 -16.06 -18.91
C ARG A 56 2.76 -17.08 -18.63
N ASP A 57 3.22 -17.80 -19.65
CA ASP A 57 4.26 -18.81 -19.50
C ASP A 57 5.63 -18.18 -19.19
N ALA A 58 5.94 -17.05 -19.85
CA ALA A 58 7.13 -16.27 -19.54
C ALA A 58 7.10 -15.79 -18.08
N GLY A 59 5.93 -15.31 -17.62
CA GLY A 59 5.72 -14.90 -16.24
C GLY A 59 5.91 -16.01 -15.21
N LEU A 60 5.86 -17.29 -15.59
CA LEU A 60 6.07 -18.43 -14.68
C LEU A 60 7.53 -18.85 -14.54
N ILE A 61 8.46 -18.30 -15.34
CA ILE A 61 9.89 -18.60 -15.21
C ILE A 61 10.34 -18.30 -13.76
N PRO A 62 10.91 -19.26 -13.03
CA PRO A 62 11.40 -19.02 -11.68
C PRO A 62 12.59 -18.05 -11.67
N VAL A 63 12.58 -17.10 -10.74
CA VAL A 63 13.67 -16.13 -10.51
C VAL A 63 13.91 -16.05 -9.01
N GLN A 64 15.17 -16.01 -8.57
CA GLN A 64 15.48 -15.78 -7.15
C GLN A 64 15.83 -14.32 -6.92
N SER A 65 15.01 -13.61 -6.15
CA SER A 65 15.25 -12.21 -5.81
C SER A 65 14.98 -11.98 -4.34
N ASN A 66 15.86 -11.23 -3.68
CA ASN A 66 15.86 -11.01 -2.22
C ASN A 66 15.78 -12.33 -1.43
N GLY A 67 16.49 -13.37 -1.85
CA GLY A 67 16.52 -14.68 -1.16
C GLY A 67 15.23 -15.51 -1.25
N ARG A 68 14.25 -15.12 -2.09
CA ARG A 68 13.02 -15.88 -2.36
C ARG A 68 12.91 -16.23 -3.84
N ILE A 69 12.56 -17.48 -4.14
CA ILE A 69 12.14 -17.89 -5.49
C ILE A 69 10.73 -17.33 -5.75
N LYS A 70 10.58 -16.55 -6.82
CA LYS A 70 9.33 -15.89 -7.22
C LYS A 70 9.15 -16.01 -8.75
N PRO A 71 7.92 -15.88 -9.27
CA PRO A 71 7.70 -15.95 -10.71
C PRO A 71 8.23 -14.67 -11.39
N LEU A 72 8.69 -14.78 -12.63
CA LEU A 72 9.15 -13.64 -13.42
C LEU A 72 8.11 -12.52 -13.51
N ASP A 73 6.80 -12.85 -13.53
CA ASP A 73 5.73 -11.84 -13.45
C ASP A 73 5.83 -10.95 -12.20
N THR A 74 6.15 -11.53 -11.03
CA THR A 74 6.32 -10.75 -9.80
C THR A 74 7.58 -9.93 -9.84
N PHE A 75 8.69 -10.54 -10.27
CA PHE A 75 9.97 -9.85 -10.41
C PHE A 75 9.84 -8.63 -11.35
N ALA A 76 9.21 -8.83 -12.51
CA ALA A 76 8.93 -7.76 -13.46
C ALA A 76 8.06 -6.65 -12.86
N ARG A 77 6.98 -7.00 -12.15
CA ARG A 77 6.12 -6.01 -11.46
C ARG A 77 6.84 -5.23 -10.37
N GLU A 78 7.72 -5.88 -9.61
CA GLU A 78 8.53 -5.24 -8.57
C GLU A 78 9.53 -4.26 -9.20
N ILE A 79 10.23 -4.65 -10.26
CA ILE A 79 11.14 -3.77 -11.02
C ILE A 79 10.39 -2.59 -11.61
N VAL A 80 9.30 -2.84 -12.33
CA VAL A 80 8.53 -1.77 -12.99
C VAL A 80 7.96 -0.81 -11.94
N LEU A 81 7.52 -1.32 -10.79
CA LEU A 81 7.12 -0.49 -9.66
C LEU A 81 8.28 0.32 -9.09
N PHE A 82 9.44 -0.31 -8.93
CA PHE A 82 10.64 0.32 -8.41
C PHE A 82 11.10 1.47 -9.31
N GLU A 83 11.17 1.24 -10.62
CA GLU A 83 11.60 2.23 -11.60
C GLU A 83 10.55 3.32 -11.84
N THR A 84 9.29 2.93 -12.09
CA THR A 84 8.27 3.85 -12.62
C THR A 84 7.30 4.41 -11.57
N GLY A 85 7.30 3.84 -10.37
CA GLY A 85 6.33 4.14 -9.32
C GLY A 85 4.98 3.44 -9.47
N SER A 86 4.79 2.63 -10.52
CA SER A 86 3.54 1.91 -10.81
C SER A 86 3.83 0.47 -11.23
N ARG A 87 2.91 -0.45 -10.94
CA ARG A 87 3.00 -1.87 -11.37
C ARG A 87 2.67 -2.09 -12.85
N SER A 88 2.29 -1.03 -13.56
CA SER A 88 2.10 -0.99 -15.00
C SER A 88 2.51 0.38 -15.52
N PHE A 89 3.01 0.42 -16.74
CA PHE A 89 3.49 1.65 -17.37
C PHE A 89 2.97 1.68 -18.80
N GLU A 90 2.25 2.74 -19.16
CA GLU A 90 1.82 3.02 -20.56
C GLU A 90 1.13 1.85 -21.29
N GLY A 91 0.39 1.03 -20.54
CA GLY A 91 -0.35 -0.10 -21.11
C GLY A 91 0.49 -1.35 -21.41
N TRP A 92 1.77 -1.34 -21.06
CA TRP A 92 2.65 -2.51 -21.16
C TRP A 92 2.32 -3.58 -20.12
N ASP A 93 2.38 -4.85 -20.52
CA ASP A 93 2.54 -5.95 -19.57
C ASP A 93 3.93 -5.84 -18.92
N PRO A 94 4.08 -6.00 -17.60
CA PRO A 94 5.37 -5.82 -16.93
C PRO A 94 6.48 -6.72 -17.48
N VAL A 95 6.15 -7.95 -17.90
CA VAL A 95 7.13 -8.85 -18.52
C VAL A 95 7.53 -8.31 -19.88
N ASP A 96 6.58 -7.92 -20.74
CA ASP A 96 6.88 -7.30 -22.04
C ASP A 96 7.75 -6.05 -21.90
N LEU A 97 7.48 -5.22 -20.89
CA LEU A 97 8.21 -3.99 -20.63
C LEU A 97 9.68 -4.21 -20.30
N ILE A 98 10.00 -5.15 -19.40
CA ILE A 98 11.40 -5.41 -19.07
C ILE A 98 12.14 -6.08 -20.23
N PHE A 99 11.46 -6.86 -21.07
CA PHE A 99 12.03 -7.35 -22.33
C PHE A 99 12.28 -6.18 -23.30
N SER A 100 11.35 -5.23 -23.40
CA SER A 100 11.49 -4.08 -24.30
C SER A 100 12.65 -3.15 -23.90
N TRP A 101 12.94 -3.02 -22.61
CA TRP A 101 14.12 -2.31 -22.12
C TRP A 101 15.44 -2.90 -22.63
N ILE A 102 15.50 -4.22 -22.83
CA ILE A 102 16.69 -4.93 -23.28
C ILE A 102 16.78 -4.95 -24.79
N THR A 103 15.64 -5.13 -25.47
CA THR A 103 15.61 -5.20 -26.93
C THR A 103 15.76 -3.83 -27.58
N ALA A 104 15.29 -2.77 -26.92
CA ALA A 104 15.30 -1.41 -27.46
C ALA A 104 15.93 -0.38 -26.49
N PRO A 105 17.18 -0.60 -26.01
CA PRO A 105 17.77 0.22 -24.95
C PRO A 105 17.93 1.68 -25.38
N ARG A 106 18.27 1.95 -26.66
CA ARG A 106 18.42 3.31 -27.19
C ARG A 106 17.11 4.11 -27.17
N GLU A 107 15.96 3.45 -27.35
CA GLU A 107 14.64 4.09 -27.30
C GLU A 107 14.33 4.46 -25.84
N TRP A 108 14.51 3.49 -24.93
CA TRP A 108 14.25 3.65 -23.51
C TRP A 108 15.22 4.58 -22.78
N GLU A 109 16.45 4.74 -23.25
CA GLU A 109 17.43 5.69 -22.71
C GLU A 109 16.95 7.15 -22.81
N ASN A 110 16.14 7.47 -23.82
CA ASN A 110 15.57 8.79 -24.03
C ASN A 110 14.14 8.93 -23.48
N HIS A 111 13.48 7.81 -23.17
CA HIS A 111 12.11 7.80 -22.68
C HIS A 111 12.02 8.04 -21.16
N PRO A 112 11.19 8.98 -20.67
CA PRO A 112 11.11 9.28 -19.26
C PRO A 112 10.26 8.25 -18.49
N PHE A 113 10.92 7.33 -17.78
CA PHE A 113 10.23 6.34 -16.94
C PHE A 113 10.75 6.28 -15.49
N ILE A 114 11.98 6.70 -15.21
CA ILE A 114 12.56 6.64 -13.86
C ILE A 114 11.92 7.72 -12.98
N GLN A 115 11.27 7.29 -11.91
CA GLN A 115 10.60 8.21 -10.98
C GLN A 115 11.64 8.95 -10.12
N ILE A 116 11.40 10.24 -9.85
CA ILE A 116 12.10 10.98 -8.78
C ILE A 116 11.03 11.81 -8.07
N SER A 117 10.80 11.53 -6.79
CA SER A 117 9.65 12.10 -6.08
C SER A 117 9.98 13.38 -5.33
N ARG A 118 11.22 13.53 -4.83
CA ARG A 118 11.58 14.65 -3.97
C ARG A 118 12.08 15.87 -4.74
N LEU A 119 11.58 17.06 -4.37
CA LEU A 119 11.93 18.33 -4.99
C LEU A 119 13.39 18.75 -4.73
N ASP A 120 13.93 18.46 -3.55
CA ASP A 120 15.33 18.78 -3.19
C ASP A 120 16.33 17.99 -4.04
N VAL A 121 16.07 16.70 -4.28
CA VAL A 121 16.88 15.86 -5.17
C VAL A 121 16.79 16.36 -6.62
N LYS A 122 15.60 16.73 -7.11
CA LYS A 122 15.45 17.29 -8.46
C LYS A 122 16.27 18.57 -8.64
N ARG A 123 16.21 19.49 -7.67
CA ARG A 123 16.99 20.74 -7.67
C ARG A 123 18.49 20.48 -7.70
N GLN A 124 18.95 19.52 -6.91
CA GLN A 124 20.35 19.17 -6.82
C GLN A 124 20.90 18.61 -8.14
N LEU A 125 20.09 17.82 -8.85
CA LEU A 125 20.43 17.24 -10.15
C LEU A 125 20.11 18.17 -11.35
N GLY A 126 19.69 19.42 -11.10
CA GLY A 126 19.32 20.36 -12.15
C GLY A 126 18.12 19.95 -13.00
N LEU A 127 17.23 19.09 -12.47
CA LEU A 127 16.08 18.53 -13.18
C LEU A 127 14.83 19.40 -13.02
N ASP A 128 13.91 19.31 -14.00
CA ASP A 128 12.63 20.03 -13.96
C ASP A 128 11.78 19.60 -12.75
N GLU A 129 11.55 20.54 -11.82
CA GLU A 129 10.78 20.33 -10.59
C GLU A 129 9.34 19.86 -10.84
N LYS A 130 8.73 20.23 -11.98
CA LYS A 130 7.33 19.92 -12.31
C LYS A 130 7.14 18.48 -12.78
N ARG A 131 8.19 17.85 -13.32
CA ARG A 131 8.16 16.47 -13.80
C ARG A 131 8.51 15.50 -12.68
N ASN A 132 7.89 14.33 -12.67
CA ASN A 132 8.16 13.27 -11.70
C ASN A 132 8.88 12.05 -12.30
N LYS A 133 9.07 12.05 -13.63
CA LYS A 133 9.72 10.97 -14.37
C LYS A 133 10.75 11.55 -15.33
N PHE A 134 11.91 10.92 -15.36
CA PHE A 134 13.09 11.33 -16.11
C PHE A 134 13.66 10.15 -16.88
N SER A 135 14.30 10.43 -17.99
CA SER A 135 14.96 9.42 -18.81
C SER A 135 16.30 9.01 -18.19
N PRO A 136 16.76 7.77 -18.41
CA PRO A 136 18.09 7.36 -17.98
C PRO A 136 19.20 8.31 -18.45
N LYS A 137 19.11 8.83 -19.69
CA LYS A 137 20.08 9.77 -20.24
C LYS A 137 20.13 11.11 -19.49
N GLU A 138 18.97 11.67 -19.11
CA GLU A 138 18.90 12.89 -18.29
C GLU A 138 19.62 12.69 -16.94
N ILE A 139 19.51 11.49 -16.35
CA ILE A 139 20.08 11.20 -15.04
C ILE A 139 21.59 10.87 -15.16
N TYR A 140 22.02 10.16 -16.20
CA TYR A 140 23.42 9.80 -16.42
C TYR A 140 24.34 10.97 -16.78
N ALA A 141 23.78 12.05 -17.33
CA ALA A 141 24.53 13.26 -17.62
C ALA A 141 25.02 13.97 -16.35
N ASP A 142 24.48 13.63 -15.18
CA ASP A 142 24.81 14.29 -13.91
C ASP A 142 26.09 13.73 -13.28
N SER A 143 27.12 14.57 -13.24
CA SER A 143 28.43 14.23 -12.66
C SER A 143 28.41 14.03 -11.13
N PHE A 144 27.46 14.65 -10.41
CA PHE A 144 27.34 14.50 -8.97
C PHE A 144 26.85 13.09 -8.62
N LEU A 145 25.84 12.59 -9.33
CA LEU A 145 25.29 11.26 -9.07
C LEU A 145 26.32 10.15 -9.36
N ALA A 146 27.15 10.33 -10.39
CA ALA A 146 28.27 9.43 -10.67
C ALA A 146 29.29 9.40 -9.52
N GLN A 147 29.71 10.56 -9.02
CA GLN A 147 30.62 10.65 -7.87
C GLN A 147 30.00 10.08 -6.58
N TYR A 148 28.70 10.32 -6.38
CA TYR A 148 27.96 9.77 -5.24
C TYR A 148 27.89 8.24 -5.30
N ALA A 149 27.63 7.67 -6.48
CA ALA A 149 27.63 6.22 -6.70
C ALA A 149 29.02 5.60 -6.46
N GLU A 150 30.10 6.25 -6.93
CA GLU A 150 31.48 5.81 -6.63
C GLU A 150 31.78 5.85 -5.13
N GLY A 151 31.31 6.88 -4.43
CA GLY A 151 31.43 7.00 -2.97
C GLY A 151 30.72 5.88 -2.21
N LEU A 152 29.60 5.37 -2.74
CA LEU A 152 28.90 4.19 -2.20
C LEU A 152 29.62 2.87 -2.52
N GLY A 153 30.29 2.79 -3.67
CA GLY A 153 30.95 1.59 -4.18
C GLY A 153 32.35 1.31 -3.61
N ARG A 154 32.97 2.24 -2.88
CA ARG A 154 34.24 1.98 -2.18
C ARG A 154 33.98 1.07 -0.97
N PRO A 155 34.52 -0.17 -0.95
CA PRO A 155 34.54 -0.95 0.27
C PRO A 155 35.42 -0.20 1.27
N ASN A 156 34.88 0.18 2.44
CA ASN A 156 35.71 0.63 3.54
C ASN A 156 36.65 -0.52 3.93
N GLY A 157 37.87 -0.50 3.39
CA GLY A 157 38.96 -1.32 3.85
C GLY A 157 39.24 -1.02 5.32
N ALA A 158 39.29 -2.08 6.13
CA ALA A 158 39.74 -2.13 7.52
C ALA A 158 38.93 -1.28 8.54
N THR A 159 38.18 -2.02 9.38
CA THR A 159 37.97 -1.72 10.82
C THR A 159 37.69 -0.26 11.19
N GLN A 160 36.46 0.15 10.94
CA GLN A 160 35.62 0.70 12.00
C GLN A 160 34.18 0.42 11.59
N SER A 161 33.62 -0.65 12.15
CA SER A 161 32.26 -0.52 12.66
C SER A 161 32.30 0.64 13.67
N VAL A 162 32.28 1.88 13.18
CA VAL A 162 31.63 2.93 13.94
C VAL A 162 30.26 2.31 14.16
N PRO A 163 29.89 1.97 15.41
CA PRO A 163 28.50 1.66 15.65
C PRO A 163 27.82 2.93 15.18
N ILE A 164 27.13 2.87 14.04
CA ILE A 164 26.18 3.92 13.69
C ILE A 164 25.27 3.86 14.90
N ALA A 165 25.51 4.78 15.83
CA ALA A 165 24.64 4.99 16.94
C ALA A 165 23.26 5.06 16.28
N VAL A 166 22.36 4.23 16.78
CA VAL A 166 20.99 4.01 16.30
C VAL A 166 20.15 5.31 16.53
N THR A 167 20.77 6.48 16.40
CA THR A 167 20.34 7.76 16.96
C THR A 167 20.28 8.89 15.93
N SER A 168 20.78 8.73 14.70
CA SER A 168 20.52 9.71 13.63
C SER A 168 19.58 9.13 12.58
N LYS A 169 18.33 9.62 12.58
CA LYS A 169 17.36 9.39 11.51
C LYS A 169 18.04 9.66 10.16
N PRO A 170 18.05 8.70 9.21
CA PRO A 170 18.74 8.90 7.94
C PRO A 170 18.14 10.13 7.22
N ASP A 171 19.00 10.97 6.62
CA ASP A 171 18.55 12.13 5.83
C ASP A 171 17.62 11.63 4.71
N PRO A 172 16.33 12.03 4.68
CA PRO A 172 15.39 11.60 3.65
C PRO A 172 15.84 11.90 2.22
N ARG A 173 16.72 12.89 2.03
CA ARG A 173 17.35 13.20 0.75
C ARG A 173 18.41 12.16 0.38
N ASP A 174 19.28 11.78 1.31
CA ASP A 174 20.30 10.74 1.09
C ASP A 174 19.64 9.40 0.73
N GLN A 175 18.52 9.07 1.37
CA GLN A 175 17.73 7.88 1.04
C GLN A 175 17.21 7.88 -0.40
N GLU A 176 16.71 9.02 -0.89
CA GLU A 176 16.21 9.12 -2.28
C GLU A 176 17.38 9.08 -3.29
N LEU A 177 18.53 9.67 -2.97
CA LEU A 177 19.73 9.57 -3.81
C LEU A 177 20.24 8.12 -3.92
N ARG A 178 20.31 7.38 -2.80
CA ARG A 178 20.66 5.94 -2.81
C ARG A 178 19.69 5.15 -3.68
N ARG A 179 18.38 5.36 -3.50
CA ARG A 179 17.35 4.71 -4.32
C ARG A 179 17.50 5.03 -5.79
N LEU A 180 17.89 6.25 -6.14
CA LEU A 180 18.13 6.64 -7.52
C LEU A 180 19.34 5.90 -8.12
N VAL A 181 20.44 5.77 -7.37
CA VAL A 181 21.60 4.96 -7.78
C VAL A 181 21.21 3.49 -7.94
N GLU A 182 20.41 2.94 -7.03
CA GLU A 182 19.90 1.57 -7.11
C GLU A 182 19.01 1.34 -8.35
N ARG A 183 18.12 2.29 -8.69
CA ARG A 183 17.29 2.27 -9.92
C ARG A 183 18.14 2.19 -11.19
N ILE A 184 19.12 3.08 -11.28
CA ILE A 184 20.10 3.09 -12.37
C ILE A 184 20.85 1.76 -12.46
N GLY A 185 21.35 1.28 -11.33
CA GLY A 185 22.07 0.02 -11.25
C GLY A 185 21.21 -1.16 -11.70
N MET A 186 19.94 -1.19 -11.29
CA MET A 186 19.00 -2.24 -11.66
C MET A 186 18.69 -2.23 -13.16
N TYR A 187 18.37 -1.06 -13.74
CA TYR A 187 18.12 -0.93 -15.18
C TYR A 187 19.35 -1.35 -16.01
N ARG A 188 20.56 -0.90 -15.64
CA ARG A 188 21.81 -1.32 -16.30
C ARG A 188 22.09 -2.81 -16.13
N GLY A 189 21.82 -3.36 -14.95
CA GLY A 189 21.92 -4.80 -14.67
C GLY A 189 21.02 -5.60 -15.61
N LEU A 190 19.78 -5.16 -15.82
CA LEU A 190 18.85 -5.85 -16.73
C LEU A 190 19.35 -5.85 -18.18
N ILE A 191 19.87 -4.72 -18.67
CA ILE A 191 20.42 -4.60 -20.04
C ILE A 191 21.68 -5.45 -20.22
N SER A 192 22.58 -5.43 -19.24
CA SER A 192 23.85 -6.16 -19.31
C SER A 192 23.68 -7.67 -19.12
N GLY A 193 22.56 -8.13 -18.53
CA GLY A 193 22.33 -9.53 -18.16
C GLY A 193 22.66 -9.86 -16.70
N ASP A 194 23.32 -8.95 -15.98
CA ASP A 194 23.69 -9.15 -14.57
C ASP A 194 22.52 -8.94 -13.60
N GLY A 195 21.40 -8.37 -14.07
CA GLY A 195 20.18 -8.16 -13.30
C GLY A 195 19.22 -9.35 -13.32
N TRP A 196 19.64 -10.51 -13.84
CA TRP A 196 18.77 -11.67 -14.10
C TRP A 196 19.20 -12.91 -13.30
N PRO A 197 18.83 -13.00 -12.00
CA PRO A 197 19.17 -14.14 -11.15
C PRO A 197 18.25 -15.35 -11.44
N VAL A 198 18.52 -16.02 -12.55
CA VAL A 198 17.67 -17.10 -13.13
C VAL A 198 18.35 -18.47 -13.07
N ILE A 199 19.65 -18.54 -12.76
CA ILE A 199 20.41 -19.79 -12.79
C ILE A 199 20.47 -20.36 -11.37
N PRO A 200 19.81 -21.49 -11.10
CA PRO A 200 19.78 -22.08 -9.76
C PRO A 200 21.17 -22.51 -9.30
N THR A 201 21.44 -22.30 -8.01
CA THR A 201 22.62 -22.80 -7.30
C THR A 201 22.19 -23.68 -6.14
N GLN A 202 23.10 -24.50 -5.61
CA GLN A 202 22.82 -25.30 -4.43
C GLN A 202 22.60 -24.38 -3.22
N ALA A 203 21.46 -24.55 -2.54
CA ALA A 203 21.14 -23.82 -1.33
C ALA A 203 22.23 -24.03 -0.25
N PRO A 204 22.62 -23.00 0.52
CA PRO A 204 21.95 -21.71 0.71
C PRO A 204 22.46 -20.57 -0.20
N ALA A 205 23.23 -20.88 -1.26
CA ALA A 205 23.84 -19.85 -2.09
C ALA A 205 22.80 -19.06 -2.92
N PRO A 206 23.06 -17.77 -3.22
CA PRO A 206 22.24 -17.03 -4.16
C PRO A 206 22.39 -17.59 -5.58
N TRP A 207 21.33 -17.47 -6.38
CA TRP A 207 21.32 -17.87 -7.79
C TRP A 207 22.27 -16.99 -8.60
N LEU A 208 22.84 -17.56 -9.65
CA LEU A 208 23.72 -16.83 -10.55
C LEU A 208 22.91 -16.05 -11.60
N ASN A 209 23.54 -14.99 -12.10
CA ASN A 209 22.97 -14.15 -13.15
C ASN A 209 23.18 -14.76 -14.53
N LEU A 210 22.40 -14.34 -15.52
CA LEU A 210 22.43 -14.83 -16.90
C LEU A 210 23.84 -14.89 -17.54
N ASN A 211 24.75 -13.99 -17.13
CA ASN A 211 26.11 -13.94 -17.62
C ASN A 211 27.08 -14.98 -17.03
N SER A 212 26.61 -15.86 -16.14
CA SER A 212 27.47 -16.85 -15.50
C SER A 212 28.17 -17.76 -16.51
N SER A 213 29.38 -18.20 -16.16
CA SER A 213 30.19 -19.09 -16.98
C SER A 213 29.81 -20.58 -16.86
N GLU A 214 28.87 -20.91 -15.97
CA GLU A 214 28.42 -22.29 -15.75
C GLU A 214 27.71 -22.87 -16.98
N PHE A 215 27.71 -24.19 -17.11
CA PHE A 215 27.11 -24.88 -18.26
C PHE A 215 25.62 -24.55 -18.41
N LEU A 216 24.86 -24.67 -17.33
CA LEU A 216 23.44 -24.31 -17.29
C LEU A 216 23.25 -22.83 -17.64
N GLY A 217 24.13 -21.96 -17.16
CA GLY A 217 24.12 -20.54 -17.50
C GLY A 217 24.31 -20.28 -18.99
N LYS A 218 25.25 -20.96 -19.63
CA LYS A 218 25.46 -20.88 -21.09
C LYS A 218 24.22 -21.33 -21.86
N PHE A 219 23.59 -22.44 -21.45
CA PHE A 219 22.36 -22.93 -22.06
C PHE A 219 21.20 -21.93 -21.90
N ILE A 220 20.91 -21.50 -20.67
CA ILE A 220 19.84 -20.53 -20.39
C ILE A 220 20.09 -19.22 -21.16
N ARG A 221 21.33 -18.72 -21.17
CA ARG A 221 21.72 -17.52 -21.93
C ARG A 221 21.47 -17.67 -23.43
N SER A 222 21.74 -18.85 -24.01
CA SER A 222 21.42 -19.12 -25.42
C SER A 222 19.93 -19.03 -25.70
N GLN A 223 19.09 -19.62 -24.84
CA GLN A 223 17.64 -19.59 -25.01
C GLN A 223 17.08 -18.19 -24.77
N TYR A 224 17.69 -17.45 -23.83
CA TYR A 224 17.37 -16.06 -23.58
C TYR A 224 17.68 -15.15 -24.78
N ALA A 225 18.82 -15.35 -25.44
CA ALA A 225 19.13 -14.65 -26.69
C ALA A 225 18.12 -14.94 -27.81
N VAL A 226 17.61 -16.19 -27.89
CA VAL A 226 16.52 -16.55 -28.80
C VAL A 226 15.22 -15.82 -28.42
N MET A 227 14.86 -15.77 -27.14
CA MET A 227 13.69 -15.01 -26.66
C MET A 227 13.79 -13.53 -27.03
N LEU A 228 14.95 -12.89 -26.80
CA LEU A 228 15.17 -11.48 -27.16
C LEU A 228 15.06 -11.25 -28.67
N THR A 229 15.66 -12.14 -29.47
CA THR A 229 15.62 -12.04 -30.94
C THR A 229 14.19 -12.23 -31.47
N ALA A 230 13.45 -13.19 -30.91
CA ALA A 230 12.05 -13.43 -31.25
C ALA A 230 11.15 -12.24 -30.86
N HIS A 231 11.41 -11.64 -29.68
CA HIS A 231 10.72 -10.43 -29.23
C HIS A 231 10.99 -9.24 -30.15
N LEU A 232 12.25 -9.02 -30.55
CA LEU A 232 12.68 -8.00 -31.51
C LEU A 232 12.02 -8.16 -32.87
N THR A 233 12.06 -9.37 -33.42
CA THR A 233 11.52 -9.71 -34.74
C THR A 233 10.00 -9.94 -34.75
N LYS A 234 9.36 -9.81 -33.58
CA LYS A 234 7.91 -10.04 -33.37
C LYS A 234 7.46 -11.46 -33.78
N ASN A 235 8.32 -12.45 -33.61
CA ASN A 235 8.00 -13.85 -33.86
C ASN A 235 7.48 -14.51 -32.57
N LYS A 236 6.15 -14.64 -32.44
CA LYS A 236 5.50 -15.12 -31.22
C LYS A 236 5.75 -16.60 -30.98
N GLU A 237 5.70 -17.41 -32.03
CA GLU A 237 5.85 -18.86 -31.93
C GLU A 237 7.23 -19.25 -31.40
N VAL A 238 8.29 -18.61 -31.92
CA VAL A 238 9.66 -18.85 -31.45
C VAL A 238 9.87 -18.33 -30.03
N PHE A 239 9.23 -17.20 -29.68
CA PHE A 239 9.26 -16.69 -28.31
C PHE A 239 8.63 -17.67 -27.33
N ASP A 240 7.42 -18.15 -27.61
CA ASP A 240 6.71 -19.08 -26.73
C ASP A 240 7.47 -20.41 -26.57
N GLN A 241 8.07 -20.93 -27.65
CA GLN A 241 8.88 -22.15 -27.59
C GLN A 241 10.16 -21.99 -26.76
N SER A 242 10.87 -20.86 -26.93
CA SER A 242 12.09 -20.58 -26.17
C SER A 242 11.80 -20.29 -24.69
N VAL A 243 10.65 -19.69 -24.37
CA VAL A 243 10.13 -19.56 -23.00
C VAL A 243 9.92 -20.92 -22.36
N LEU A 244 9.22 -21.84 -23.03
CA LEU A 244 8.94 -23.19 -22.50
C LEU A 244 10.24 -23.98 -22.29
N THR A 245 11.19 -23.88 -23.23
CA THR A 245 12.50 -24.53 -23.14
C THR A 245 13.33 -23.98 -21.98
N THR A 246 13.39 -22.65 -21.84
CA THR A 246 14.10 -21.98 -20.74
C THR A 246 13.51 -22.39 -19.40
N ARG A 247 12.17 -22.36 -19.31
CA ARG A 247 11.46 -22.72 -18.09
C ARG A 247 11.73 -24.16 -17.70
N ALA A 248 11.62 -25.11 -18.62
CA ALA A 248 11.91 -26.52 -18.35
C ALA A 248 13.34 -26.73 -17.79
N ALA A 249 14.34 -26.02 -18.33
CA ALA A 249 15.72 -26.12 -17.88
C ALA A 249 15.98 -25.49 -16.50
N VAL A 250 15.27 -24.41 -16.15
CA VAL A 250 15.37 -23.81 -14.80
C VAL A 250 14.62 -24.69 -13.79
N GLU A 251 13.43 -25.17 -14.15
CA GLU A 251 12.56 -25.97 -13.28
C GLU A 251 13.20 -27.31 -12.90
N SER A 252 13.96 -27.95 -13.80
CA SER A 252 14.63 -29.23 -13.54
C SER A 252 15.70 -29.16 -12.45
N GLU A 253 16.25 -27.98 -12.21
CA GLU A 253 17.36 -27.75 -11.27
C GLU A 253 16.87 -27.32 -9.88
N ILE A 254 15.56 -27.12 -9.72
CA ILE A 254 14.96 -26.74 -8.44
C ILE A 254 14.51 -28.01 -7.70
N PRO A 255 15.07 -28.31 -6.51
CA PRO A 255 14.66 -29.47 -5.74
C PRO A 255 13.16 -29.43 -5.39
N ALA A 256 12.47 -30.56 -5.57
CA ALA A 256 11.05 -30.72 -5.29
C ALA A 256 10.12 -29.71 -6.00
N PHE A 257 10.53 -29.22 -7.18
CA PHE A 257 9.80 -28.21 -7.93
C PHE A 257 8.34 -28.58 -8.20
N GLU A 258 8.09 -29.83 -8.63
CA GLU A 258 6.77 -30.30 -9.06
C GLU A 258 5.68 -30.19 -7.98
N ASN A 259 6.06 -30.13 -6.70
CA ASN A 259 5.13 -30.11 -5.59
C ASN A 259 4.76 -28.69 -5.14
N ALA A 260 5.55 -28.11 -4.22
CA ALA A 260 5.20 -26.88 -3.53
C ALA A 260 5.53 -25.64 -4.37
N THR A 261 6.71 -25.64 -5.01
CA THR A 261 7.23 -24.47 -5.74
C THR A 261 6.38 -24.15 -6.96
N SER A 262 6.07 -25.14 -7.80
CA SER A 262 5.25 -24.96 -9.00
C SER A 262 3.87 -24.35 -8.67
N ARG A 263 3.23 -24.84 -7.61
CA ARG A 263 1.92 -24.37 -7.14
C ARG A 263 1.99 -22.95 -6.60
N MET A 264 3.03 -22.64 -5.80
CA MET A 264 3.26 -21.30 -5.26
C MET A 264 3.44 -20.27 -6.39
N LEU A 265 4.26 -20.58 -7.40
CA LEU A 265 4.48 -19.69 -8.55
C LEU A 265 3.16 -19.41 -9.30
N ARG A 266 2.35 -20.44 -9.56
CA ARG A 266 1.04 -20.29 -10.20
C ARG A 266 0.08 -19.44 -9.37
N TYR A 267 0.01 -19.67 -8.07
CA TYR A 267 -0.83 -18.88 -7.16
C TYR A 267 -0.43 -17.41 -7.15
N GLU A 268 0.86 -17.11 -7.19
CA GLU A 268 1.36 -15.75 -7.22
C GLU A 268 1.05 -15.02 -8.54
N VAL A 269 1.20 -15.70 -9.69
CA VAL A 269 0.78 -15.15 -10.99
C VAL A 269 -0.73 -14.89 -11.03
N ILE A 270 -1.55 -15.82 -10.52
CA ILE A 270 -3.02 -15.65 -10.44
C ILE A 270 -3.35 -14.46 -9.53
N TYR A 271 -2.74 -14.39 -8.35
CA TYR A 271 -2.93 -13.29 -7.40
C TYR A 271 -2.61 -11.93 -8.03
N ASN A 272 -1.49 -11.82 -8.74
CA ASN A 272 -1.08 -10.57 -9.40
C ASN A 272 -2.03 -10.18 -10.54
N ARG A 273 -2.46 -11.13 -11.36
CA ARG A 273 -3.33 -10.86 -12.52
C ARG A 273 -4.78 -10.57 -12.12
N VAL A 274 -5.32 -11.28 -11.13
CA VAL A 274 -6.69 -11.05 -10.63
C VAL A 274 -6.76 -9.75 -9.82
N ASN A 275 -5.69 -9.42 -9.08
CA ASN A 275 -5.63 -8.28 -8.18
C ASN A 275 -6.86 -8.18 -7.24
N PRO A 276 -7.03 -9.16 -6.32
CA PRO A 276 -8.24 -9.28 -5.51
C PRO A 276 -8.55 -8.03 -4.67
N PHE A 277 -7.53 -7.30 -4.21
CA PHE A 277 -7.73 -6.08 -3.44
C PHE A 277 -8.30 -4.92 -4.28
N LEU A 278 -7.94 -4.83 -5.56
CA LEU A 278 -8.53 -3.86 -6.50
C LEU A 278 -10.03 -4.08 -6.64
N ILE A 279 -10.42 -5.34 -6.89
CA ILE A 279 -11.83 -5.72 -7.02
C ILE A 279 -12.56 -5.46 -5.69
N ALA A 280 -11.98 -5.85 -4.56
CA ALA A 280 -12.58 -5.66 -3.26
C ALA A 280 -12.87 -4.19 -2.94
N TRP A 281 -11.91 -3.27 -3.14
CA TRP A 281 -12.13 -1.86 -2.79
C TRP A 281 -13.13 -1.17 -3.71
N ILE A 282 -13.16 -1.51 -5.00
CA ILE A 282 -14.17 -1.01 -5.96
C ILE A 282 -15.57 -1.46 -5.52
N CYS A 283 -15.73 -2.76 -5.21
CA CYS A 283 -17.00 -3.29 -4.74
C CYS A 283 -17.40 -2.68 -3.38
N TYR A 284 -16.48 -2.50 -2.44
CA TYR A 284 -16.74 -1.80 -1.18
C TYR A 284 -17.15 -0.34 -1.39
N LEU A 285 -16.53 0.36 -2.33
CA LEU A 285 -16.87 1.77 -2.61
C LEU A 285 -18.32 1.87 -3.08
N ILE A 286 -18.69 1.04 -4.05
CA ILE A 286 -20.06 0.99 -4.57
C ILE A 286 -21.03 0.56 -3.45
N ALA A 287 -20.67 -0.46 -2.65
CA ALA A 287 -21.48 -0.91 -1.52
C ALA A 287 -21.69 0.19 -0.47
N ALA A 288 -20.66 0.98 -0.15
CA ALA A 288 -20.75 2.09 0.80
C ALA A 288 -21.76 3.15 0.33
N LEU A 289 -21.73 3.51 -0.96
CA LEU A 289 -22.69 4.44 -1.55
C LEU A 289 -24.12 3.90 -1.50
N LEU A 290 -24.30 2.61 -1.83
CA LEU A 290 -25.61 1.96 -1.77
C LEU A 290 -26.15 1.90 -0.34
N TRP A 291 -25.35 1.49 0.64
CA TRP A 291 -25.73 1.48 2.05
C TRP A 291 -26.03 2.89 2.60
N GLY A 292 -25.38 3.93 2.07
CA GLY A 292 -25.75 5.32 2.30
C GLY A 292 -27.13 5.66 1.73
N ALA A 293 -27.42 5.26 0.50
CA ALA A 293 -28.69 5.52 -0.20
C ALA A 293 -29.89 4.78 0.42
N VAL A 294 -29.69 3.57 0.95
CA VAL A 294 -30.74 2.80 1.67
C VAL A 294 -31.36 3.63 2.81
N ARG A 295 -30.60 4.54 3.43
CA ARG A 295 -31.13 5.39 4.52
C ARG A 295 -32.08 6.49 4.04
N VAL A 296 -32.03 6.85 2.76
CA VAL A 296 -32.81 7.95 2.17
C VAL A 296 -34.07 7.43 1.48
N VAL A 297 -34.04 6.20 0.93
CA VAL A 297 -35.14 5.64 0.14
C VAL A 297 -35.94 4.61 0.97
N GLN A 298 -37.02 5.05 1.61
CA GLN A 298 -37.92 4.21 2.42
C GLN A 298 -39.08 3.60 1.61
N SER A 299 -38.81 3.01 0.44
CA SER A 299 -39.83 2.40 -0.44
C SER A 299 -39.51 0.94 -0.79
N GLN A 300 -40.39 0.25 -1.55
CA GLN A 300 -40.11 -1.11 -2.05
C GLN A 300 -38.80 -1.19 -2.83
N ARG A 301 -38.42 -0.12 -3.55
CA ARG A 301 -37.11 0.00 -4.22
C ARG A 301 -35.93 -0.04 -3.22
N GLY A 302 -36.11 0.49 -2.00
CA GLY A 302 -35.13 0.41 -0.92
C GLY A 302 -34.84 -1.03 -0.45
N SER A 303 -35.81 -1.93 -0.55
CA SER A 303 -35.59 -3.36 -0.22
C SER A 303 -34.69 -4.05 -1.24
N ALA A 304 -34.88 -3.78 -2.53
CA ALA A 304 -34.01 -4.29 -3.60
C ALA A 304 -32.59 -3.73 -3.50
N VAL A 305 -32.44 -2.42 -3.28
CA VAL A 305 -31.13 -1.77 -3.09
C VAL A 305 -30.38 -2.37 -1.91
N ARG A 306 -31.05 -2.64 -0.79
CA ARG A 306 -30.44 -3.27 0.39
C ARG A 306 -29.96 -4.70 0.11
N LYS A 307 -30.74 -5.51 -0.62
CA LYS A 307 -30.32 -6.87 -1.01
C LYS A 307 -29.09 -6.81 -1.91
N PHE A 308 -29.11 -5.95 -2.93
CA PHE A 308 -27.98 -5.77 -3.83
C PHE A 308 -26.72 -5.26 -3.10
N ALA A 309 -26.87 -4.26 -2.22
CA ALA A 309 -25.78 -3.76 -1.38
C ALA A 309 -25.19 -4.86 -0.49
N GLY A 310 -26.04 -5.71 0.10
CA GLY A 310 -25.63 -6.88 0.88
C GLY A 310 -24.83 -7.90 0.05
N SER A 311 -25.34 -8.28 -1.12
CA SER A 311 -24.64 -9.20 -2.04
C SER A 311 -23.29 -8.65 -2.49
N LEU A 312 -23.23 -7.35 -2.82
CA LEU A 312 -21.99 -6.69 -3.21
C LEU A 312 -20.98 -6.60 -2.06
N THR A 313 -21.46 -6.35 -0.85
CA THR A 313 -20.62 -6.37 0.38
C THR A 313 -20.04 -7.76 0.62
N ALA A 314 -20.85 -8.81 0.45
CA ALA A 314 -20.43 -10.20 0.60
C ALA A 314 -19.40 -10.60 -0.48
N PHE A 315 -19.61 -10.19 -1.72
CA PHE A 315 -18.64 -10.43 -2.81
C PHE A 315 -17.33 -9.68 -2.57
N ALA A 316 -17.38 -8.41 -2.13
CA ALA A 316 -16.20 -7.65 -1.78
C ALA A 316 -15.40 -8.31 -0.63
N LEU A 317 -16.11 -8.79 0.39
CA LEU A 317 -15.52 -9.53 1.51
C LEU A 317 -14.89 -10.85 1.07
N PHE A 318 -15.55 -11.58 0.17
CA PHE A 318 -14.98 -12.78 -0.44
C PHE A 318 -13.68 -12.47 -1.17
N MET A 319 -13.65 -11.43 -2.01
CA MET A 319 -12.44 -11.04 -2.73
C MET A 319 -11.33 -10.57 -1.80
N HIS A 320 -11.65 -9.85 -0.71
CA HIS A 320 -10.69 -9.44 0.30
C HIS A 320 -10.08 -10.65 1.02
N ILE A 321 -10.91 -11.59 1.47
CA ILE A 321 -10.46 -12.84 2.10
C ILE A 321 -9.61 -13.65 1.13
N ALA A 322 -10.04 -13.79 -0.13
CA ALA A 322 -9.26 -14.48 -1.16
C ALA A 322 -7.87 -13.85 -1.32
N GLY A 323 -7.78 -12.52 -1.39
CA GLY A 323 -6.50 -11.81 -1.48
C GLY A 323 -5.58 -12.05 -0.30
N ILE A 324 -6.12 -12.05 0.92
CA ILE A 324 -5.38 -12.39 2.15
C ILE A 324 -4.91 -13.84 2.11
N THR A 325 -5.79 -14.78 1.77
CA THR A 325 -5.47 -16.21 1.68
C THR A 325 -4.38 -16.49 0.66
N PHE A 326 -4.47 -15.93 -0.55
CA PHE A 326 -3.40 -16.07 -1.55
C PHE A 326 -2.07 -15.54 -1.02
N ARG A 327 -2.04 -14.36 -0.37
CA ARG A 327 -0.80 -13.85 0.26
C ARG A 327 -0.27 -14.78 1.34
N CYS A 328 -1.13 -15.36 2.19
CA CYS A 328 -0.70 -16.34 3.19
C CYS A 328 -0.07 -17.58 2.54
N LEU A 329 -0.69 -18.11 1.48
CA LEU A 329 -0.20 -19.28 0.75
C LEU A 329 1.14 -19.01 0.05
N ILE A 330 1.34 -17.80 -0.49
CA ILE A 330 2.58 -17.40 -1.18
C ILE A 330 3.70 -17.11 -0.19
N ALA A 331 3.39 -16.38 0.89
CA ALA A 331 4.38 -15.95 1.88
C ALA A 331 4.71 -17.02 2.94
N GLY A 332 3.84 -18.03 3.10
CA GLY A 332 3.96 -19.06 4.14
C GLY A 332 3.72 -18.54 5.55
N ARG A 333 3.05 -17.39 5.70
CA ARG A 333 2.86 -16.67 6.98
C ARG A 333 1.66 -15.72 6.95
N PRO A 334 1.14 -15.27 8.11
CA PRO A 334 0.11 -14.24 8.16
C PRO A 334 0.59 -12.88 7.60
N PRO A 335 -0.30 -12.08 6.97
CA PRO A 335 0.08 -10.84 6.31
C PRO A 335 0.01 -9.67 7.31
N VAL A 336 0.96 -9.60 8.24
CA VAL A 336 1.08 -8.50 9.21
C VAL A 336 2.54 -8.10 9.46
N THR A 337 3.41 -8.33 8.48
CA THR A 337 4.86 -8.15 8.64
C THR A 337 5.35 -6.77 8.24
N ASN A 338 4.53 -6.00 7.51
CA ASN A 338 4.80 -4.61 7.16
C ASN A 338 3.51 -3.76 7.19
N MET A 339 3.63 -2.46 6.88
CA MET A 339 2.50 -1.52 6.90
C MET A 339 1.42 -1.84 5.87
N TYR A 340 1.81 -2.19 4.63
CA TYR A 340 0.88 -2.60 3.58
C TYR A 340 0.02 -3.77 4.05
N GLU A 341 0.68 -4.82 4.55
CA GLU A 341 0.07 -6.03 5.08
C GLU A 341 -0.85 -5.76 6.28
N SER A 342 -0.40 -4.92 7.22
CA SER A 342 -1.21 -4.54 8.37
C SER A 342 -2.49 -3.77 7.96
N ILE A 343 -2.43 -2.88 6.97
CA ILE A 343 -3.60 -2.11 6.51
C ILE A 343 -4.64 -3.00 5.83
N ILE A 344 -4.21 -3.92 4.98
CA ILE A 344 -5.14 -4.87 4.34
C ILE A 344 -5.78 -5.79 5.39
N TRP A 345 -5.05 -6.18 6.45
CA TRP A 345 -5.57 -6.96 7.56
C TRP A 345 -6.56 -6.17 8.43
N VAL A 346 -6.21 -4.94 8.83
CA VAL A 346 -7.08 -4.05 9.63
C VAL A 346 -8.38 -3.75 8.87
N SER A 347 -8.29 -3.52 7.57
CA SER A 347 -9.47 -3.29 6.71
C SER A 347 -10.41 -4.50 6.70
N LEU A 348 -9.87 -5.73 6.69
CA LEU A 348 -10.67 -6.96 6.83
C LEU A 348 -11.29 -7.05 8.24
N GLY A 349 -10.51 -6.75 9.28
CA GLY A 349 -10.99 -6.73 10.66
C GLY A 349 -12.18 -5.79 10.87
N VAL A 350 -12.15 -4.59 10.27
CA VAL A 350 -13.26 -3.63 10.31
C VAL A 350 -14.54 -4.26 9.74
N MET A 351 -14.43 -4.99 8.63
CA MET A 351 -15.54 -5.70 8.02
C MET A 351 -16.03 -6.87 8.87
N ILE A 352 -15.13 -7.61 9.54
CA ILE A 352 -15.50 -8.70 10.45
C ILE A 352 -16.33 -8.14 11.63
N PHE A 353 -15.84 -7.11 12.33
CA PHE A 353 -16.58 -6.52 13.45
C PHE A 353 -17.90 -5.90 13.01
N ALA A 354 -17.92 -5.19 11.88
CA ALA A 354 -19.15 -4.62 11.35
C ALA A 354 -20.16 -5.71 10.98
N THR A 355 -19.72 -6.85 10.44
CA THR A 355 -20.57 -8.00 10.15
C THR A 355 -21.15 -8.60 11.42
N ILE A 356 -20.33 -8.84 12.45
CA ILE A 356 -20.79 -9.36 13.75
C ILE A 356 -21.86 -8.43 14.34
N LEU A 357 -21.56 -7.14 14.44
CA LEU A 357 -22.52 -6.16 14.97
C LEU A 357 -23.76 -6.03 14.10
N TYR A 358 -23.64 -6.17 12.78
CA TYR A 358 -24.77 -6.12 11.86
C TYR A 358 -25.69 -7.32 12.06
N LEU A 359 -25.14 -8.52 12.25
CA LEU A 359 -25.95 -9.72 12.54
C LEU A 359 -26.75 -9.57 13.83
N MET A 360 -26.17 -8.92 14.85
CA MET A 360 -26.80 -8.68 16.15
C MET A 360 -27.82 -7.53 16.14
N HIS A 361 -27.52 -6.42 15.45
CA HIS A 361 -28.28 -5.17 15.56
C HIS A 361 -29.06 -4.77 14.31
N ARG A 362 -28.75 -5.38 13.15
CA ARG A 362 -29.37 -5.14 11.84
C ARG A 362 -29.37 -3.67 11.41
N GLN A 363 -28.37 -2.90 11.82
CA GLN A 363 -28.25 -1.48 11.49
C GLN A 363 -27.41 -1.28 10.23
N ALA A 364 -28.03 -0.76 9.16
CA ALA A 364 -27.37 -0.42 7.89
C ALA A 364 -26.18 0.54 8.03
N VAL A 365 -26.09 1.28 9.15
CA VAL A 365 -24.96 2.18 9.42
C VAL A 365 -23.62 1.47 9.51
N LEU A 366 -23.62 0.24 10.01
CA LEU A 366 -22.42 -0.54 10.20
C LEU A 366 -21.73 -0.81 8.86
N PHE A 367 -22.47 -1.30 7.86
CA PHE A 367 -21.89 -1.56 6.54
C PHE A 367 -21.58 -0.31 5.73
N ALA A 368 -22.36 0.76 5.87
CA ALA A 368 -21.98 2.03 5.24
C ALA A 368 -20.61 2.51 5.74
N VAL A 369 -20.41 2.50 7.07
CA VAL A 369 -19.15 2.93 7.69
C VAL A 369 -18.02 1.96 7.36
N SER A 370 -18.23 0.66 7.54
CA SER A 370 -17.19 -0.35 7.37
C SER A 370 -16.72 -0.45 5.92
N CYS A 371 -17.64 -0.40 4.95
CA CYS A 371 -17.26 -0.39 3.53
C CYS A 371 -16.48 0.87 3.18
N THR A 372 -16.86 2.06 3.69
CA THR A 372 -16.07 3.28 3.49
C THR A 372 -14.67 3.14 4.07
N LEU A 373 -14.53 2.66 5.30
CA LEU A 373 -13.22 2.47 5.93
C LEU A 373 -12.36 1.42 5.22
N ALA A 374 -12.96 0.29 4.81
CA ALA A 374 -12.26 -0.75 4.05
C ALA A 374 -11.80 -0.23 2.68
N THR A 375 -12.63 0.55 1.98
CA THR A 375 -12.23 1.23 0.75
C THR A 375 -11.07 2.17 1.00
N LEU A 376 -11.15 3.04 2.01
CA LEU A 376 -10.07 4.00 2.32
C LEU A 376 -8.75 3.29 2.65
N GLY A 377 -8.79 2.21 3.44
CA GLY A 377 -7.62 1.41 3.78
C GLY A 377 -6.99 0.73 2.57
N LEU A 378 -7.80 0.04 1.75
CA LEU A 378 -7.30 -0.65 0.55
C LEU A 378 -6.81 0.33 -0.53
N VAL A 379 -7.47 1.47 -0.70
CA VAL A 379 -7.01 2.53 -1.61
C VAL A 379 -5.71 3.15 -1.11
N ALA A 380 -5.58 3.42 0.19
CA ALA A 380 -4.33 3.94 0.75
C ALA A 380 -3.15 2.97 0.52
N ALA A 381 -3.39 1.67 0.72
CA ALA A 381 -2.40 0.62 0.46
C ALA A 381 -2.02 0.53 -1.03
N ALA A 382 -2.96 0.77 -1.94
CA ALA A 382 -2.71 0.74 -3.38
C ALA A 382 -2.08 2.04 -3.95
N ALA A 383 -2.42 3.20 -3.37
CA ALA A 383 -2.03 4.51 -3.88
C ALA A 383 -0.64 4.97 -3.40
N ALA A 384 -0.09 4.37 -2.34
CA ALA A 384 1.19 4.76 -1.76
C ALA A 384 2.24 3.63 -1.74
N PRO A 385 2.50 2.91 -2.85
CA PRO A 385 3.41 1.77 -2.85
C PRO A 385 4.86 2.14 -2.53
N ALA A 386 5.28 3.38 -2.83
CA ALA A 386 6.59 3.90 -2.44
C ALA A 386 6.77 4.07 -0.93
N MET A 387 5.66 4.16 -0.18
CA MET A 387 5.63 4.22 1.29
C MET A 387 5.25 2.88 1.93
N MET A 388 4.43 2.09 1.23
CA MET A 388 3.86 0.84 1.73
C MET A 388 4.17 -0.25 0.71
N ASP A 389 5.37 -0.82 0.82
CA ASP A 389 5.84 -1.82 -0.13
C ASP A 389 4.91 -3.05 -0.16
N PRO A 390 4.23 -3.31 -1.29
CA PRO A 390 3.32 -4.45 -1.44
C PRO A 390 4.05 -5.77 -1.74
N GLY A 391 5.38 -5.75 -1.90
CA GLY A 391 6.23 -6.92 -2.13
C GLY A 391 6.27 -7.89 -0.95
N ILE A 392 6.61 -9.15 -1.25
CA ILE A 392 6.75 -10.21 -0.24
C ILE A 392 8.23 -10.51 -0.06
N HIS A 393 8.78 -10.06 1.06
CA HIS A 393 10.19 -10.18 1.42
C HIS A 393 10.43 -11.25 2.50
N PRO A 394 11.63 -11.84 2.58
CA PRO A 394 12.00 -12.65 3.73
C PRO A 394 11.94 -11.86 5.04
N LEU A 395 11.69 -12.57 6.13
CA LEU A 395 11.58 -11.95 7.45
C LEU A 395 12.95 -11.74 8.08
N VAL A 396 13.08 -10.61 8.75
CA VAL A 396 14.12 -10.39 9.76
C VAL A 396 14.01 -11.48 10.84
N PRO A 397 15.14 -11.92 11.45
CA PRO A 397 15.18 -13.11 12.30
C PRO A 397 14.09 -13.17 13.38
N VAL A 398 13.86 -12.07 14.11
CA VAL A 398 12.85 -11.98 15.18
C VAL A 398 11.41 -12.19 14.69
N LEU A 399 11.11 -11.84 13.44
CA LEU A 399 9.78 -12.03 12.85
C LEU A 399 9.59 -13.42 12.25
N ARG A 400 10.61 -14.29 12.19
CA ARG A 400 10.52 -15.63 11.59
C ARG A 400 9.63 -16.60 12.35
N SER A 401 9.21 -16.26 13.57
CA SER A 401 8.24 -17.06 14.33
C SER A 401 6.81 -16.80 13.85
N ASN A 402 6.28 -17.72 13.02
CA ASN A 402 4.88 -17.71 12.61
C ASN A 402 3.91 -17.79 13.81
N TYR A 403 4.34 -18.41 14.92
CA TYR A 403 3.55 -18.48 16.14
C TYR A 403 3.23 -17.07 16.67
N TRP A 404 4.26 -16.25 16.90
CA TRP A 404 4.10 -14.91 17.46
C TRP A 404 3.42 -13.93 16.50
N LEU A 405 3.73 -14.03 15.19
CA LEU A 405 3.02 -13.27 14.16
C LEU A 405 1.51 -13.55 14.19
N THR A 406 1.13 -14.81 14.42
CA THR A 406 -0.28 -15.21 14.45
C THR A 406 -0.97 -14.77 15.74
N ILE A 407 -0.42 -15.12 16.91
CA ILE A 407 -1.17 -14.93 18.16
C ILE A 407 -1.09 -13.50 18.70
N HIS A 408 0.05 -12.83 18.58
CA HIS A 408 0.24 -11.49 19.13
C HIS A 408 -0.15 -10.43 18.10
N VAL A 409 0.50 -10.44 16.93
CA VAL A 409 0.37 -9.33 15.96
C VAL A 409 -1.03 -9.29 15.35
N LEU A 410 -1.63 -10.43 14.98
CA LEU A 410 -3.01 -10.42 14.49
C LEU A 410 -4.00 -9.96 15.57
N THR A 411 -3.82 -10.37 16.82
CA THR A 411 -4.71 -9.99 17.94
C THR A 411 -4.69 -8.49 18.19
N ILE A 412 -3.51 -7.88 18.34
CA ILE A 412 -3.41 -6.45 18.62
C ILE A 412 -3.90 -5.59 17.46
N THR A 413 -3.58 -5.97 16.22
CA THR A 413 -4.04 -5.25 15.02
C THR A 413 -5.53 -5.43 14.75
N LEU A 414 -6.12 -6.57 15.16
CA LEU A 414 -7.56 -6.74 15.17
C LEU A 414 -8.23 -5.80 16.19
N GLY A 415 -7.60 -5.52 17.32
CA GLY A 415 -8.00 -4.43 18.22
C GLY A 415 -8.05 -3.06 17.52
N TYR A 416 -7.01 -2.73 16.73
CA TYR A 416 -7.00 -1.49 15.93
C TYR A 416 -8.15 -1.42 14.92
N ALA A 417 -8.55 -2.56 14.34
CA ALA A 417 -9.69 -2.63 13.45
C ALA A 417 -11.02 -2.33 14.15
N ALA A 418 -11.22 -2.84 15.37
CA ALA A 418 -12.38 -2.47 16.18
C ALA A 418 -12.39 -0.97 16.49
N PHE A 419 -11.25 -0.39 16.85
CA PHE A 419 -11.15 1.06 17.09
C PHE A 419 -11.36 1.90 15.83
N ALA A 420 -10.89 1.46 14.66
CA ALA A 420 -11.18 2.13 13.39
C ALA A 420 -12.69 2.13 13.08
N LEU A 421 -13.40 1.02 13.38
CA LEU A 421 -14.85 0.99 13.27
C LEU A 421 -15.51 1.99 14.24
N THR A 422 -15.02 2.09 15.50
CA THR A 422 -15.54 3.08 16.47
C THR A 422 -15.31 4.52 16.02
N LEU A 423 -14.17 4.83 15.40
CA LEU A 423 -13.91 6.13 14.78
C LEU A 423 -14.96 6.44 13.72
N GLY A 424 -15.23 5.49 12.82
CA GLY A 424 -16.21 5.67 11.75
C GLY A 424 -17.63 5.89 12.27
N ILE A 425 -18.07 5.11 13.27
CA ILE A 425 -19.39 5.29 13.89
C ILE A 425 -19.43 6.60 14.70
N GLY A 426 -18.35 6.94 15.40
CA GLY A 426 -18.19 8.20 16.12
C GLY A 426 -18.33 9.42 15.20
N ASN A 427 -17.70 9.38 14.03
CA ASN A 427 -17.84 10.43 13.01
C ASN A 427 -19.27 10.56 12.49
N VAL A 428 -19.97 9.45 12.23
CA VAL A 428 -21.39 9.48 11.87
C VAL A 428 -22.25 10.04 13.03
N THR A 429 -21.87 9.77 14.28
CA THR A 429 -22.57 10.27 15.46
C THR A 429 -22.38 11.79 15.63
N LEU A 430 -21.15 12.29 15.48
CA LEU A 430 -20.85 13.73 15.50
C LEU A 430 -21.58 14.47 14.39
N PHE A 431 -21.70 13.87 13.20
CA PHE A 431 -22.46 14.46 12.10
C PHE A 431 -23.91 14.78 12.48
N GLN A 432 -24.52 13.99 13.36
CA GLN A 432 -25.90 14.21 13.79
C GLN A 432 -26.05 15.50 14.62
N PHE A 433 -24.99 15.98 15.29
CA PHE A 433 -25.03 17.21 16.09
C PHE A 433 -24.95 18.50 15.25
N PHE A 434 -24.54 18.41 13.98
CA PHE A 434 -24.64 19.53 13.02
C PHE A 434 -26.07 19.78 12.55
N LYS A 435 -26.99 18.83 12.75
CA LYS A 435 -28.37 18.96 12.30
C LYS A 435 -29.20 19.75 13.32
N ARG A 436 -30.11 20.58 12.79
CA ARG A 436 -30.97 21.47 13.60
C ARG A 436 -32.09 20.72 14.34
N ASP A 437 -32.43 19.51 13.89
CA ASP A 437 -33.46 18.63 14.45
C ASP A 437 -32.93 17.62 15.48
N ARG A 438 -31.68 17.80 15.95
CA ARG A 438 -30.98 16.85 16.84
C ARG A 438 -31.67 16.60 18.18
N ASP A 439 -32.48 17.55 18.65
CA ASP A 439 -33.20 17.45 19.93
C ASP A 439 -34.58 16.80 19.79
N THR A 440 -35.00 16.44 18.57
CA THR A 440 -36.18 15.60 18.37
C THR A 440 -35.95 14.22 19.01
N LEU A 441 -37.02 13.60 19.54
CA LEU A 441 -36.94 12.28 20.16
C LEU A 441 -36.30 11.25 19.22
N ALA A 442 -36.66 11.29 17.93
CA ALA A 442 -36.11 10.39 16.92
C ALA A 442 -34.60 10.58 16.70
N ALA A 443 -34.12 11.82 16.66
CA ALA A 443 -32.69 12.10 16.51
C ALA A 443 -31.89 11.71 17.76
N SER A 444 -32.42 11.98 18.95
CA SER A 444 -31.82 11.58 20.23
C SER A 444 -31.73 10.05 20.37
N ALA A 445 -32.81 9.33 20.05
CA ALA A 445 -32.82 7.86 20.04
C ALA A 445 -31.78 7.28 19.06
N LYS A 446 -31.65 7.90 17.88
CA LYS A 446 -30.64 7.51 16.90
C LYS A 446 -29.21 7.75 17.39
N ILE A 447 -28.93 8.91 17.99
CA ILE A 447 -27.62 9.22 18.58
C ILE A 447 -27.29 8.20 19.68
N HIS A 448 -28.26 7.91 20.55
CA HIS A 448 -28.10 6.90 21.59
C HIS A 448 -27.76 5.52 21.00
N GLY A 449 -28.49 5.09 19.96
CA GLY A 449 -28.23 3.82 19.27
C GLY A 449 -26.83 3.74 18.64
N LEU A 450 -26.35 4.82 18.02
CA LEU A 450 -24.99 4.88 17.45
C LEU A 450 -23.92 4.83 18.54
N ASN A 451 -24.11 5.54 19.65
CA ASN A 451 -23.21 5.48 20.79
C ASN A 451 -23.21 4.10 21.45
N GLN A 452 -24.33 3.39 21.47
CA GLN A 452 -24.39 2.02 21.95
C GLN A 452 -23.59 1.06 21.07
N LEU A 453 -23.67 1.20 19.74
CA LEU A 453 -22.83 0.43 18.81
C LEU A 453 -21.34 0.75 19.01
N THR A 454 -21.02 2.03 19.17
CA THR A 454 -19.65 2.51 19.43
C THR A 454 -19.10 1.91 20.73
N TYR A 455 -19.89 1.94 21.81
CA TYR A 455 -19.50 1.36 23.10
C TYR A 455 -19.23 -0.15 23.00
N ARG A 456 -20.13 -0.91 22.35
CA ARG A 456 -19.95 -2.36 22.14
C ARG A 456 -18.72 -2.67 21.30
N ALA A 457 -18.50 -1.95 20.20
CA ALA A 457 -17.32 -2.12 19.35
C ALA A 457 -16.01 -1.80 20.10
N MET A 458 -16.04 -0.74 20.92
CA MET A 458 -14.88 -0.32 21.73
C MET A 458 -14.51 -1.36 22.79
N GLN A 459 -15.49 -2.04 23.40
CA GLN A 459 -15.23 -3.14 24.34
C GLN A 459 -14.44 -4.28 23.69
N PHE A 460 -14.81 -4.70 22.48
CA PHE A 460 -14.03 -5.70 21.73
C PHE A 460 -12.60 -5.21 21.46
N GLY A 461 -12.44 -3.96 21.04
CA GLY A 461 -11.13 -3.37 20.80
C GLY A 461 -10.24 -3.35 22.05
N VAL A 462 -10.78 -2.98 23.20
CA VAL A 462 -10.03 -2.93 24.47
C VAL A 462 -9.61 -4.32 24.93
N VAL A 463 -10.48 -5.33 24.83
CA VAL A 463 -10.12 -6.70 25.19
C VAL A 463 -8.98 -7.22 24.31
N LEU A 464 -9.06 -7.01 23.00
CA LEU A 464 -8.03 -7.43 22.05
C LEU A 464 -6.72 -6.65 22.22
N LEU A 465 -6.80 -5.34 22.51
CA LEU A 465 -5.62 -4.52 22.78
C LEU A 465 -4.94 -4.97 24.08
N ALA A 466 -5.70 -5.24 25.15
CA ALA A 466 -5.16 -5.75 26.41
C ALA A 466 -4.48 -7.10 26.23
N ALA A 467 -5.17 -8.05 25.59
CA ALA A 467 -4.61 -9.37 25.28
C ALA A 467 -3.37 -9.25 24.39
N GLY A 468 -3.43 -8.40 23.36
CA GLY A 468 -2.31 -8.11 22.47
C GLY A 468 -1.10 -7.55 23.21
N THR A 469 -1.28 -6.57 24.09
CA THR A 469 -0.19 -5.98 24.89
C THR A 469 0.46 -7.03 25.81
N ILE A 470 -0.33 -7.88 26.47
CA ILE A 470 0.19 -8.97 27.31
C ILE A 470 0.98 -9.98 26.47
N LEU A 471 0.41 -10.45 25.35
CA LEU A 471 1.07 -11.38 24.43
C LEU A 471 2.36 -10.78 23.86
N GLY A 472 2.40 -9.46 23.68
CA GLY A 472 3.58 -8.73 23.24
C GLY A 472 4.70 -8.77 24.27
N GLY A 473 4.38 -8.58 25.54
CA GLY A 473 5.34 -8.73 26.63
C GLY A 473 5.90 -10.15 26.73
N ILE A 474 5.05 -11.19 26.57
CA ILE A 474 5.52 -12.58 26.57
C ILE A 474 6.46 -12.84 25.38
N TRP A 475 6.13 -12.31 24.19
CA TRP A 475 7.00 -12.43 23.02
C TRP A 475 8.34 -11.70 23.22
N ALA A 476 8.33 -10.52 23.85
CA ALA A 476 9.52 -9.77 24.19
C ALA A 476 10.42 -10.56 25.15
N ASP A 477 9.83 -11.22 26.15
CA ASP A 477 10.56 -12.09 27.09
C ASP A 477 11.23 -13.26 26.37
N TYR A 478 10.49 -13.93 25.48
CA TYR A 478 11.02 -15.00 24.66
C TYR A 478 12.16 -14.55 23.72
N SER A 479 12.09 -13.33 23.20
CA SER A 479 13.04 -12.84 22.18
C SER A 479 14.27 -12.16 22.77
N TRP A 480 14.13 -11.47 23.91
CA TRP A 480 15.19 -10.65 24.50
C TRP A 480 15.39 -10.87 26.01
N GLY A 481 14.72 -11.85 26.62
CA GLY A 481 14.88 -12.20 28.03
C GLY A 481 14.25 -11.21 29.01
N ARG A 482 13.34 -10.34 28.55
CA ARG A 482 12.56 -9.44 29.42
C ARG A 482 11.13 -9.23 28.94
N PHE A 483 10.18 -9.31 29.87
CA PHE A 483 8.76 -9.05 29.60
C PHE A 483 8.45 -7.59 29.23
N TRP A 484 9.16 -6.63 29.80
CA TRP A 484 8.93 -5.20 29.58
C TRP A 484 10.25 -4.43 29.73
N GLY A 485 10.43 -3.36 28.96
CA GLY A 485 11.63 -2.52 29.01
C GLY A 485 11.41 -1.07 28.60
N TRP A 486 10.17 -0.58 28.68
CA TRP A 486 9.82 0.83 28.43
C TRP A 486 10.18 1.31 27.02
N ASP A 487 10.25 0.38 26.06
CA ASP A 487 10.40 0.73 24.65
C ASP A 487 9.22 1.59 24.19
N PRO A 488 9.40 2.59 23.29
CA PRO A 488 8.31 3.43 22.84
C PRO A 488 7.08 2.64 22.36
N LYS A 489 7.23 1.46 21.74
CA LYS A 489 6.06 0.66 21.35
C LYS A 489 5.30 0.08 22.52
N GLU A 490 6.02 -0.44 23.51
CA GLU A 490 5.45 -0.97 24.75
C GLU A 490 4.66 0.14 25.47
N VAL A 491 5.29 1.31 25.64
CA VAL A 491 4.68 2.48 26.31
C VAL A 491 3.44 2.97 25.58
N TRP A 492 3.49 3.15 24.26
CA TRP A 492 2.33 3.63 23.50
C TRP A 492 1.19 2.60 23.43
N ALA A 493 1.49 1.30 23.46
CA ALA A 493 0.45 0.26 23.60
C ALA A 493 -0.27 0.38 24.95
N LEU A 494 0.46 0.65 26.04
CA LEU A 494 -0.13 0.88 27.36
C LEU A 494 -0.96 2.19 27.40
N ILE A 495 -0.43 3.29 26.86
CA ILE A 495 -1.15 4.57 26.78
C ILE A 495 -2.46 4.41 26.00
N ALA A 496 -2.43 3.71 24.85
CA ALA A 496 -3.62 3.46 24.07
C ALA A 496 -4.65 2.63 24.87
N LEU A 497 -4.20 1.56 25.55
CA LEU A 497 -5.08 0.73 26.37
C LEU A 497 -5.75 1.54 27.49
N LEU A 498 -4.98 2.28 28.27
CA LEU A 498 -5.49 3.10 29.37
C LEU A 498 -6.40 4.22 28.86
N GLY A 499 -6.05 4.87 27.75
CA GLY A 499 -6.87 5.92 27.14
C GLY A 499 -8.26 5.42 26.74
N TYR A 500 -8.36 4.26 26.08
CA TYR A 500 -9.65 3.68 25.74
C TYR A 500 -10.41 3.15 26.97
N LEU A 501 -9.72 2.64 27.99
CA LEU A 501 -10.35 2.27 29.27
C LEU A 501 -10.96 3.48 29.97
N VAL A 502 -10.29 4.63 29.99
CA VAL A 502 -10.83 5.88 30.55
C VAL A 502 -12.10 6.30 29.80
N VAL A 503 -12.11 6.23 28.47
CA VAL A 503 -13.31 6.56 27.68
C VAL A 503 -14.48 5.61 27.97
N LEU A 504 -14.23 4.30 28.05
CA LEU A 504 -15.25 3.31 28.43
C LEU A 504 -15.77 3.55 29.85
N HIS A 505 -14.87 3.75 30.82
CA HIS A 505 -15.21 3.95 32.22
C HIS A 505 -16.02 5.24 32.43
N ALA A 506 -15.60 6.34 31.81
CA ALA A 506 -16.32 7.62 31.88
C ALA A 506 -17.72 7.53 31.24
N ARG A 507 -17.90 6.67 30.24
CA ARG A 507 -19.24 6.39 29.68
C ARG A 507 -20.08 5.53 30.61
N PHE A 508 -19.50 4.48 31.18
CA PHE A 508 -20.18 3.56 32.10
C PHE A 508 -20.67 4.27 33.37
N THR A 509 -19.86 5.14 33.95
CA THR A 509 -20.17 5.93 35.16
C THR A 509 -21.08 7.13 34.91
N GLY A 510 -21.41 7.43 33.64
CA GLY A 510 -22.27 8.56 33.29
C GLY A 510 -21.57 9.92 33.26
N TRP A 511 -20.24 9.98 33.44
CA TRP A 511 -19.47 11.23 33.34
C TRP A 511 -19.53 11.84 31.94
N MET A 512 -19.64 11.00 30.90
CA MET A 512 -19.75 11.43 29.52
C MET A 512 -21.18 11.34 28.97
N ARG A 513 -21.74 12.51 28.62
CA ARG A 513 -22.96 12.63 27.83
C ARG A 513 -22.72 12.17 26.37
N GLN A 514 -23.81 12.07 25.60
CA GLN A 514 -23.81 11.52 24.24
C GLN A 514 -22.79 12.18 23.30
N PHE A 515 -22.69 13.52 23.32
CA PHE A 515 -21.71 14.26 22.52
C PHE A 515 -20.28 13.99 22.98
N GLY A 516 -20.01 14.10 24.28
CA GLY A 516 -18.67 13.90 24.85
C GLY A 516 -18.11 12.53 24.54
N PHE A 517 -18.92 11.48 24.66
CA PHE A 517 -18.50 10.11 24.32
C PHE A 517 -18.13 9.95 22.84
N ALA A 518 -18.93 10.52 21.92
CA ALA A 518 -18.63 10.48 20.49
C ALA A 518 -17.35 11.26 20.15
N ALA A 519 -17.17 12.46 20.73
CA ALA A 519 -15.98 13.28 20.53
C ALA A 519 -14.72 12.60 21.07
N CYS A 520 -14.76 12.10 22.31
CA CYS A 520 -13.64 11.39 22.93
C CYS A 520 -13.28 10.11 22.17
N THR A 521 -14.25 9.39 21.59
CA THR A 521 -13.98 8.22 20.74
C THR A 521 -13.16 8.59 19.51
N VAL A 522 -13.52 9.66 18.82
CA VAL A 522 -12.80 10.14 17.62
C VAL A 522 -11.39 10.60 18.00
N VAL A 523 -11.25 11.32 19.11
CA VAL A 523 -9.94 11.78 19.61
C VAL A 523 -9.06 10.62 20.07
N ALA A 524 -9.63 9.63 20.76
CA ALA A 524 -8.89 8.46 21.25
C ALA A 524 -8.22 7.66 20.12
N PHE A 525 -8.76 7.71 18.90
CA PHE A 525 -8.14 7.05 17.75
C PHE A 525 -6.73 7.57 17.42
N VAL A 526 -6.40 8.80 17.82
CA VAL A 526 -5.03 9.34 17.71
C VAL A 526 -4.02 8.49 18.49
N LEU A 527 -4.44 7.87 19.60
CA LEU A 527 -3.58 6.95 20.37
C LEU A 527 -3.20 5.71 19.56
N VAL A 528 -4.14 5.15 18.81
CA VAL A 528 -3.88 4.01 17.89
C VAL A 528 -2.97 4.45 16.76
N VAL A 529 -3.20 5.63 16.17
CA VAL A 529 -2.34 6.18 15.12
C VAL A 529 -0.91 6.36 15.62
N MET A 530 -0.72 6.84 16.85
CA MET A 530 0.60 7.00 17.43
C MET A 530 1.27 5.65 17.72
N ALA A 531 0.56 4.69 18.31
CA ALA A 531 1.10 3.35 18.60
C ALA A 531 1.45 2.57 17.31
N TRP A 532 0.65 2.70 16.26
CA TRP A 532 0.80 1.94 15.02
C TRP A 532 1.69 2.62 13.97
N TYR A 533 1.49 3.91 13.68
CA TYR A 533 2.29 4.68 12.72
C TYR A 533 3.35 5.54 13.43
N GLY A 534 2.97 6.26 14.48
CA GLY A 534 3.84 7.22 15.16
C GLY A 534 5.17 6.62 15.63
N VAL A 535 5.15 5.51 16.36
CA VAL A 535 6.39 4.89 16.85
C VAL A 535 7.28 4.40 15.70
N ASN A 536 6.69 3.78 14.67
CA ASN A 536 7.44 3.22 13.54
C ASN A 536 8.06 4.29 12.62
N PHE A 537 7.35 5.38 12.35
CA PHE A 537 7.70 6.33 11.27
C PHE A 537 8.07 7.74 11.78
N VAL A 538 7.51 8.16 12.91
CA VAL A 538 7.80 9.48 13.51
C VAL A 538 9.00 9.37 14.42
N LEU A 539 8.93 8.46 15.40
CA LEU A 539 10.01 8.24 16.37
C LEU A 539 11.14 7.42 15.74
N GLY A 540 10.81 6.34 15.01
CA GLY A 540 11.80 5.56 14.25
C GLY A 540 12.88 4.91 15.12
N VAL A 541 12.62 4.77 16.42
CA VAL A 541 13.53 4.20 17.42
C VAL A 541 12.85 3.04 18.13
N GLY A 542 13.66 2.15 18.72
CA GLY A 542 13.20 1.02 19.51
C GLY A 542 13.36 -0.33 18.80
N LEU A 543 13.53 -1.38 19.61
CA LEU A 543 13.79 -2.74 19.13
C LEU A 543 12.62 -3.32 18.33
N HIS A 544 11.43 -2.70 18.41
CA HIS A 544 10.21 -3.18 17.78
C HIS A 544 9.86 -2.51 16.46
N SER A 545 10.66 -1.55 15.97
CA SER A 545 10.40 -0.87 14.70
C SER A 545 10.98 -1.66 13.54
N TYR A 546 10.13 -2.37 12.79
CA TYR A 546 10.53 -3.25 11.68
C TYR A 546 9.99 -2.80 10.31
N GLY A 547 9.18 -1.74 10.27
CA GLY A 547 8.52 -1.23 9.07
C GLY A 547 9.02 0.15 8.71
N PHE A 548 10.32 0.37 8.59
CA PHE A 548 10.86 1.66 8.19
C PHE A 548 10.49 1.95 6.74
N ALA A 549 9.63 2.95 6.51
CA ALA A 549 9.50 3.59 5.21
C ALA A 549 9.65 5.10 5.38
N SER A 550 10.21 5.75 4.36
CA SER A 550 10.34 7.20 4.31
C SER A 550 9.06 7.80 3.73
N GLY A 551 8.36 8.63 4.51
CA GLY A 551 7.21 9.41 4.02
C GLY A 551 5.89 9.15 4.78
N GLY A 552 4.83 9.85 4.35
CA GLY A 552 3.49 9.72 4.94
C GLY A 552 3.15 10.66 6.07
N TYR A 553 4.15 11.34 6.65
CA TYR A 553 3.92 12.25 7.78
C TYR A 553 2.86 13.32 7.46
N GLY A 554 2.93 13.92 6.27
CA GLY A 554 1.95 14.90 5.82
C GLY A 554 0.53 14.34 5.73
N TRP A 555 0.36 13.09 5.26
CA TRP A 555 -0.95 12.43 5.18
C TRP A 555 -1.53 12.15 6.57
N VAL A 556 -0.71 11.59 7.46
CA VAL A 556 -1.15 11.26 8.83
C VAL A 556 -1.42 12.52 9.64
N LEU A 557 -0.56 13.53 9.55
CA LEU A 557 -0.77 14.81 10.21
C LEU A 557 -2.03 15.50 9.70
N SER A 558 -2.25 15.55 8.38
CA SER A 558 -3.45 16.12 7.79
C SER A 558 -4.71 15.38 8.24
N PHE A 559 -4.65 14.05 8.34
CA PHE A 559 -5.73 13.25 8.89
C PHE A 559 -6.02 13.61 10.35
N VAL A 560 -4.99 13.64 11.21
CA VAL A 560 -5.16 13.96 12.64
C VAL A 560 -5.72 15.37 12.82
N LEU A 561 -5.12 16.38 12.18
CA LEU A 561 -5.59 17.76 12.23
C LEU A 561 -7.02 17.89 11.69
N GLY A 562 -7.34 17.18 10.61
CA GLY A 562 -8.69 17.13 10.05
C GLY A 562 -9.72 16.54 11.02
N GLN A 563 -9.38 15.46 11.73
CA GLN A 563 -10.24 14.89 12.77
C GLN A 563 -10.42 15.85 13.95
N MET A 564 -9.35 16.53 14.39
CA MET A 564 -9.45 17.50 15.49
C MET A 564 -10.32 18.70 15.08
N ALA A 565 -10.11 19.25 13.89
CA ALA A 565 -10.94 20.32 13.35
C ALA A 565 -12.41 19.90 13.21
N TYR A 566 -12.68 18.66 12.81
CA TYR A 566 -14.03 18.12 12.72
C TYR A 566 -14.72 18.03 14.08
N VAL A 567 -14.02 17.55 15.12
CA VAL A 567 -14.54 17.51 16.49
C VAL A 567 -14.82 18.93 17.01
N LEU A 568 -13.91 19.88 16.79
CA LEU A 568 -14.10 21.28 17.19
C LEU A 568 -15.28 21.93 16.46
N ALA A 569 -15.45 21.67 15.16
CA ALA A 569 -16.60 22.14 14.41
C ALA A 569 -17.91 21.54 14.94
N ALA A 570 -17.91 20.25 15.30
CA ALA A 570 -19.07 19.60 15.90
C ALA A 570 -19.39 20.17 17.28
N ALA A 571 -18.38 20.48 18.09
CA ALA A 571 -18.54 21.14 19.39
C ALA A 571 -19.12 22.54 19.23
N TYR A 572 -18.59 23.33 18.29
CA TYR A 572 -19.12 24.65 17.97
C TYR A 572 -20.59 24.60 17.56
N ALA A 573 -20.95 23.70 16.64
CA ALA A 573 -22.33 23.48 16.24
C ALA A 573 -23.21 23.00 17.41
N HIS A 574 -22.69 22.16 18.30
CA HIS A 574 -23.39 21.70 19.48
C HIS A 574 -23.76 22.84 20.43
N PHE A 575 -22.79 23.68 20.80
CA PHE A 575 -22.99 24.69 21.84
C PHE A 575 -23.59 26.01 21.34
N ARG A 576 -23.47 26.34 20.04
CA ARG A 576 -23.96 27.64 19.53
C ARG A 576 -25.26 27.61 18.74
N ILE A 577 -25.67 26.48 18.18
CA ILE A 577 -26.92 26.41 17.41
C ILE A 577 -28.06 26.15 18.40
N PRO A 578 -28.95 27.12 18.68
CA PRO A 578 -30.09 26.89 19.54
C PRO A 578 -31.03 25.91 18.84
N SER A 579 -31.41 24.85 19.53
CA SER A 579 -32.46 23.98 19.05
C SER A 579 -33.79 24.73 19.16
N PRO A 580 -34.69 24.62 18.17
CA PRO A 580 -36.02 25.20 18.30
C PRO A 580 -36.68 24.60 19.54
N THR A 581 -37.17 25.45 20.44
CA THR A 581 -37.97 25.06 21.61
C THR A 581 -39.10 24.19 21.13
N VAL A 582 -39.07 22.90 21.48
CA VAL A 582 -40.22 22.01 21.32
C VAL A 582 -41.28 22.56 22.27
N ALA A 583 -42.28 23.25 21.73
CA ALA A 583 -43.45 23.61 22.49
C ALA A 583 -44.08 22.29 22.98
N VAL A 584 -44.02 22.06 24.29
CA VAL A 584 -44.77 21.00 24.94
C VAL A 584 -46.24 21.39 24.77
N PRO A 585 -47.10 20.58 24.09
CA PRO A 585 -48.54 20.80 24.16
C PRO A 585 -48.95 20.66 25.62
N GLN A 586 -49.58 21.72 26.16
CA GLN A 586 -50.12 21.72 27.52
C GLN A 586 -51.21 20.68 27.70
#